data_AF-A0A382W169-F1
#
_entry.id   AF-A0A382W169-F1
#
_cell.length_a   1.000
_cell.length_b   1.000
_cell.length_c   1.000
_cell.angle_alpha   90.00
_cell.angle_beta   90.00
_cell.angle_gamma   90.00
#
_symmetry.space_group_name_H-M   'P 1'
#
loop_
_entity.id
_entity.type
_entity.pdbx_description
1 polymer ?
#
loop_
_entity_poly.entity_id
_entity_poly.type
_entity_poly.pdbx_seq_one_letter_code
_entity_poly.pdbx_strand_id
1 'polypeptide(L)'
;PVAVADVLTLNATEGRFKVTFYPDYFLFLKGIDASTIETAWVDKEYYAVLDMHEGPEKGQSVIVTLKKTSDRSPQPEWCKTEGGENFSGLGITCLTGAEGFTDQLRFKVTAKYADSAVKLPTHLQDRVWAEYPEMPGRRESEVLGPFDMHIVLE
;
A
#
# COMPACT_ATOMS: atom_id res chain seq x y z
N PRO A 1 21.29 19.95 12.12
CA PRO A 1 21.00 18.76 11.28
C PRO A 1 19.50 18.47 11.33
N VAL A 2 18.79 18.63 10.22
CA VAL A 2 17.38 18.23 10.11
C VAL A 2 17.37 16.71 10.06
N ALA A 3 16.63 16.06 10.96
CA ALA A 3 16.42 14.62 10.90
C ALA A 3 15.79 14.27 9.55
N VAL A 4 16.40 13.35 8.80
CA VAL A 4 15.79 12.80 7.59
C VAL A 4 14.78 11.79 8.07
N ALA A 5 13.52 11.95 7.65
CA ALA A 5 12.50 11.01 8.05
C ALA A 5 12.83 9.59 7.64
N ASP A 6 12.74 8.66 8.58
CA ASP A 6 12.91 7.23 8.30
C ASP A 6 11.76 6.78 7.39
N VAL A 7 12.10 6.34 6.17
CA VAL A 7 11.15 5.88 5.16
C VAL A 7 11.44 4.42 4.82
N LEU A 8 10.48 3.54 5.09
CA LEU A 8 10.49 2.16 4.60
C LEU A 8 9.94 2.15 3.16
N THR A 9 10.70 1.60 2.23
CA THR A 9 10.23 1.43 0.85
C THR A 9 9.97 -0.04 0.57
N LEU A 10 8.76 -0.35 0.10
CA LEU A 10 8.37 -1.67 -0.38
C LEU A 10 8.21 -1.60 -1.90
N ASN A 11 8.96 -2.41 -2.63
CA ASN A 11 8.86 -2.49 -4.09
C ASN A 11 7.86 -3.59 -4.48
N ALA A 12 6.67 -3.20 -4.92
CA ALA A 12 5.65 -4.13 -5.40
C ALA A 12 5.79 -4.35 -6.90
N THR A 13 5.70 -5.61 -7.33
CA THR A 13 5.63 -5.93 -8.77
C THR A 13 4.22 -5.75 -9.34
N GLU A 14 3.22 -5.85 -8.46
CA GLU A 14 1.81 -5.74 -8.80
C GLU A 14 1.04 -5.35 -7.53
N GLY A 15 -0.08 -4.65 -7.66
CA GLY A 15 -0.99 -4.46 -6.53
C GLY A 15 -2.43 -4.24 -6.94
N ARG A 16 -3.30 -4.14 -5.94
CA ARG A 16 -4.74 -3.99 -6.15
C ARG A 16 -5.38 -3.23 -5.01
N PHE A 17 -6.21 -2.26 -5.36
CA PHE A 17 -7.16 -1.66 -4.42
C PHE A 17 -8.46 -2.46 -4.44
N LYS A 18 -8.93 -2.88 -3.26
CA LYS A 18 -10.30 -3.37 -3.06
C LYS A 18 -11.03 -2.42 -2.14
N VAL A 19 -12.07 -1.77 -2.68
CA VAL A 19 -12.90 -0.82 -1.93
C VAL A 19 -13.56 -1.54 -0.76
N THR A 20 -13.49 -0.93 0.43
CA THR A 20 -14.33 -1.30 1.57
C THR A 20 -15.49 -0.32 1.67
N PHE A 21 -15.17 0.93 2.00
CA PHE A 21 -16.05 2.08 2.03
C PHE A 21 -15.17 3.32 1.81
N TYR A 22 -15.41 4.12 0.77
CA TYR A 22 -14.57 5.28 0.49
C TYR A 22 -14.50 6.23 1.71
N PRO A 23 -13.31 6.75 2.09
CA PRO A 23 -11.99 6.64 1.44
C PRO A 23 -11.11 5.45 1.86
N ASP A 24 -11.69 4.40 2.44
CA ASP A 24 -10.97 3.22 2.94
C ASP A 24 -10.92 2.05 1.95
N TYR A 25 -9.72 1.47 1.82
CA TYR A 25 -9.43 0.38 0.91
C TYR A 25 -8.60 -0.71 1.59
N PHE A 26 -8.72 -1.93 1.09
CA PHE A 26 -7.65 -2.90 1.21
C PHE A 26 -6.68 -2.67 0.06
N LEU A 27 -5.41 -2.48 0.37
CA LEU A 27 -4.31 -2.45 -0.59
C LEU A 27 -3.57 -3.78 -0.50
N PHE A 28 -3.54 -4.52 -1.60
CA PHE A 28 -2.79 -5.76 -1.75
C PHE A 28 -1.54 -5.50 -2.59
N LEU A 29 -0.40 -6.02 -2.15
CA LEU A 29 0.89 -5.91 -2.82
C LEU A 29 1.43 -7.32 -3.08
N LYS A 30 1.97 -7.55 -4.28
CA LYS A 30 2.70 -8.77 -4.64
C LYS A 30 4.16 -8.50 -4.92
N GLY A 31 4.95 -9.57 -4.91
CA GLY A 31 6.38 -9.52 -5.19
C GLY A 31 7.20 -8.89 -4.06
N ILE A 32 6.60 -8.77 -2.86
CA ILE A 32 7.30 -8.25 -1.69
C ILE A 32 8.16 -9.35 -1.08
N ASP A 33 9.45 -9.07 -0.88
CA ASP A 33 10.33 -9.96 -0.13
C ASP A 33 9.95 -9.92 1.36
N ALA A 34 9.34 -11.00 1.85
CA ALA A 34 8.89 -11.10 3.23
C ALA A 34 10.02 -10.95 4.26
N SER A 35 11.26 -11.26 3.89
CA SER A 35 12.43 -11.13 4.78
C SER A 35 12.85 -9.68 5.00
N THR A 36 12.46 -8.77 4.10
CA THR A 36 12.77 -7.33 4.17
C THR A 36 11.77 -6.53 5.02
N ILE A 37 10.70 -7.17 5.50
CA ILE A 37 9.66 -6.49 6.27
C ILE A 37 9.85 -6.79 7.75
N GLU A 38 10.55 -5.92 8.46
CA GLU A 38 10.56 -5.93 9.92
C GLU A 38 9.25 -5.29 10.43
N THR A 39 8.35 -6.08 11.00
CA THR A 39 6.95 -5.68 11.27
C THR A 39 6.68 -5.27 12.72
N ALA A 40 7.61 -4.57 13.35
CA ALA A 40 7.38 -3.94 14.66
C ALA A 40 6.58 -2.63 14.52
N TRP A 41 5.35 -2.71 14.02
CA TRP A 41 4.47 -1.56 13.85
C TRP A 41 3.90 -1.09 15.19
N VAL A 42 4.15 0.18 15.54
CA VAL A 42 3.50 0.85 16.67
C VAL A 42 2.07 1.25 16.30
N ASP A 43 1.15 1.29 17.27
CA ASP A 43 -0.24 1.75 17.08
C ASP A 43 -0.34 3.26 16.81
N LYS A 44 0.03 3.67 15.60
CA LYS A 44 -0.15 5.02 15.06
C LYS A 44 -0.62 4.98 13.60
N GLU A 45 -1.08 6.13 13.12
CA GLU A 45 -1.34 6.33 11.70
C GLU A 45 -0.01 6.62 11.00
N TYR A 46 0.32 5.85 9.97
CA TYR A 46 1.51 6.08 9.15
C TYR A 46 1.09 6.68 7.82
N TYR A 47 1.75 7.75 7.39
CA TYR A 47 1.60 8.23 6.03
C TYR A 47 2.40 7.36 5.08
N ALA A 48 1.84 7.10 3.90
CA ALA A 48 2.55 6.43 2.84
C ALA A 48 2.22 7.04 1.48
N VAL A 49 3.18 6.89 0.56
CA VAL A 49 3.08 7.30 -0.83
C VAL A 49 3.26 6.08 -1.72
N LEU A 50 2.38 5.93 -2.70
CA LEU A 50 2.44 4.90 -3.73
C LEU A 50 2.88 5.55 -5.04
N ASP A 51 4.05 5.22 -5.57
CA ASP A 51 4.63 5.79 -6.79
C ASP A 51 4.56 4.78 -7.95
N MET A 52 3.71 5.07 -8.95
CA MET A 52 3.46 4.16 -10.07
C MET A 52 4.56 4.26 -11.13
N HIS A 53 5.23 3.14 -11.42
CA HIS A 53 6.36 3.13 -12.36
C HIS A 53 5.99 2.74 -13.79
N GLU A 54 4.93 1.95 -13.92
CA GLU A 54 4.46 1.41 -15.20
C GLU A 54 2.93 1.36 -15.26
N GLY A 55 2.41 1.06 -16.46
CA GLY A 55 0.98 1.02 -16.72
C GLY A 55 0.37 2.38 -17.10
N PRO A 56 -0.97 2.44 -17.25
CA PRO A 56 -1.70 3.66 -17.62
C PRO A 56 -1.50 4.82 -16.64
N GLU A 57 -1.24 4.53 -15.37
CA GLU A 57 -1.07 5.51 -14.30
C GLU A 57 0.40 5.86 -14.02
N LYS A 58 1.33 5.46 -14.90
CA LYS A 58 2.76 5.75 -14.76
C LYS A 58 3.05 7.22 -14.44
N GLY A 59 3.90 7.44 -13.45
CA GLY A 59 4.33 8.77 -13.00
C GLY A 59 3.35 9.46 -12.06
N GLN A 60 2.21 8.84 -11.76
CA GLN A 60 1.26 9.31 -10.76
C GLN A 60 1.59 8.73 -9.39
N SER A 61 1.24 9.48 -8.36
CA SER A 61 1.43 9.11 -6.97
C SER A 61 0.15 9.21 -6.17
N VAL A 62 -0.05 8.33 -5.19
CA VAL A 62 -1.21 8.35 -4.29
C VAL A 62 -0.74 8.52 -2.86
N ILE A 63 -1.38 9.42 -2.12
CA ILE A 63 -1.19 9.55 -0.68
C ILE A 63 -2.20 8.67 0.04
N VAL A 64 -1.72 7.82 0.94
CA VAL A 64 -2.57 7.03 1.82
C VAL A 64 -2.09 7.13 3.26
N THR A 65 -2.96 6.81 4.20
CA THR A 65 -2.53 6.46 5.56
C THR A 65 -2.83 5.01 5.88
N LEU A 66 -1.92 4.35 6.60
CA LEU A 66 -2.12 2.99 7.09
C LEU A 66 -3.01 3.04 8.32
N LYS A 67 -4.05 2.22 8.34
CA LYS A 67 -4.88 2.08 9.54
C LYS A 67 -4.09 1.42 10.67
N LYS A 68 -4.34 1.91 11.87
CA LYS A 68 -3.87 1.36 13.15
C LYS A 68 -4.01 -0.16 13.22
N THR A 69 -2.96 -0.82 13.70
CA THR A 69 -2.95 -2.27 13.97
C THR A 69 -3.75 -2.56 15.24
N SER A 70 -4.44 -3.70 15.30
CA SER A 70 -5.13 -4.19 16.50
C SER A 70 -5.17 -5.71 16.50
N ASP A 71 -5.39 -6.34 17.65
CA ASP A 71 -5.48 -7.80 17.76
C ASP A 71 -6.53 -8.43 16.81
N ARG A 72 -7.60 -7.69 16.50
CA ARG A 72 -8.68 -8.14 15.60
C ARG A 72 -8.41 -7.84 14.13
N SER A 73 -7.37 -7.06 13.84
CA SER A 73 -7.03 -6.57 12.51
C SER A 73 -5.54 -6.21 12.50
N PRO A 74 -4.64 -7.19 12.60
CA PRO A 74 -3.21 -6.94 12.54
C PRO A 74 -2.86 -6.31 11.19
N GLN A 75 -1.80 -5.51 11.15
CA GLN A 75 -1.30 -4.86 9.94
C GLN A 75 0.22 -4.86 9.91
N PRO A 76 0.84 -5.15 8.75
CA PRO A 76 0.21 -5.76 7.59
C PRO A 76 -0.24 -7.21 7.86
N GLU A 77 -1.11 -7.74 7.01
CA GLU A 77 -1.44 -9.17 7.01
C GLU A 77 -0.87 -9.83 5.76
N TRP A 78 -0.28 -11.02 5.93
CA TRP A 78 0.02 -11.85 4.79
C TRP A 78 -1.22 -12.64 4.35
N CYS A 79 -1.41 -12.70 3.03
CA CYS A 79 -2.56 -13.29 2.39
C CYS A 79 -2.15 -14.23 1.27
N LYS A 80 -3.07 -15.13 0.94
CA LYS A 80 -3.00 -16.09 -0.14
C LYS A 80 -4.23 -15.95 -1.03
N THR A 81 -4.04 -16.09 -2.33
CA THR A 81 -5.13 -16.11 -3.32
C THR A 81 -5.11 -17.37 -4.13
N GLU A 82 -6.28 -17.79 -4.62
CA GLU A 82 -6.41 -18.94 -5.52
C GLU A 82 -5.50 -18.82 -6.75
N GLY A 83 -5.26 -17.59 -7.24
CA GLY A 83 -4.39 -17.30 -8.38
C GLY A 83 -2.89 -17.38 -8.17
N GLY A 84 -2.42 -17.68 -6.95
CA GLY A 84 -0.98 -17.72 -6.62
C GLY A 84 -0.28 -16.40 -6.95
N GLU A 85 0.59 -16.42 -7.97
CA GLU A 85 1.42 -15.29 -8.42
C GLU A 85 0.63 -14.15 -9.07
N ASN A 86 -0.54 -14.40 -9.66
CA ASN A 86 -1.38 -13.35 -10.31
C ASN A 86 -2.64 -13.04 -9.49
N PHE A 87 -3.21 -11.83 -9.60
CA PHE A 87 -4.53 -11.54 -9.02
C PHE A 87 -5.66 -12.23 -9.81
N SER A 88 -5.68 -13.56 -9.84
CA SER A 88 -6.79 -14.34 -10.41
C SER A 88 -7.66 -14.98 -9.31
N GLY A 89 -8.98 -15.00 -9.54
CA GLY A 89 -9.97 -15.47 -8.58
C GLY A 89 -10.56 -14.38 -7.67
N LEU A 90 -11.66 -14.71 -6.98
CA LEU A 90 -12.38 -13.81 -6.06
C LEU A 90 -12.01 -14.06 -4.58
N GLY A 91 -11.40 -15.20 -4.27
CA GLY A 91 -11.03 -15.61 -2.92
C GLY A 91 -9.66 -15.09 -2.48
N ILE A 92 -9.66 -14.14 -1.53
CA ILE A 92 -8.46 -13.74 -0.80
C ILE A 92 -8.60 -14.20 0.64
N THR A 93 -7.66 -15.01 1.12
CA THR A 93 -7.62 -15.49 2.51
C THR A 93 -6.37 -14.94 3.17
N CYS A 94 -6.53 -14.22 4.28
CA CYS A 94 -5.43 -13.70 5.09
C CYS A 94 -5.42 -14.45 6.41
N LEU A 95 -4.28 -15.04 6.78
CA LEU A 95 -4.12 -15.76 8.05
C LEU A 95 -2.82 -15.31 8.71
N THR A 96 -2.92 -14.85 9.96
CA THR A 96 -1.77 -14.43 10.76
C THR A 96 -0.93 -15.64 11.17
N GLY A 97 0.37 -15.62 10.89
CA GLY A 97 1.31 -16.65 11.36
C GLY A 97 1.12 -18.04 10.74
N ALA A 98 0.34 -18.16 9.67
CA ALA A 98 0.15 -19.42 8.96
C ALA A 98 1.27 -19.64 7.95
N GLU A 99 1.93 -20.80 8.01
CA GLU A 99 2.94 -21.19 7.03
C GLU A 99 2.35 -21.20 5.61
N GLY A 100 3.09 -20.66 4.64
CA GLY A 100 2.68 -20.64 3.23
C GLY A 100 1.68 -19.55 2.85
N PHE A 101 1.42 -18.57 3.73
CA PHE A 101 0.73 -17.31 3.42
C PHE A 101 1.79 -16.23 3.26
N THR A 102 2.43 -16.15 2.09
CA THR A 102 3.46 -15.12 1.77
C THR A 102 3.26 -14.53 0.38
N ASP A 103 2.16 -14.88 -0.29
CA ASP A 103 1.96 -14.54 -1.71
C ASP A 103 1.64 -13.05 -1.88
N GLN A 104 0.95 -12.46 -0.92
CA GLN A 104 0.53 -11.06 -0.95
C GLN A 104 0.56 -10.42 0.42
N LEU A 105 1.01 -9.16 0.47
CA LEU A 105 0.95 -8.33 1.65
C LEU A 105 -0.28 -7.43 1.57
N ARG A 106 -1.07 -7.37 2.63
CA ARG A 106 -2.28 -6.55 2.68
C ARG A 106 -2.20 -5.50 3.78
N PHE A 107 -2.45 -4.26 3.38
CA PHE A 107 -2.74 -3.14 4.29
C PHE A 107 -4.22 -2.75 4.21
N LYS A 108 -4.77 -2.22 5.31
CA LYS A 108 -5.96 -1.35 5.22
C LYS A 108 -5.45 0.07 5.21
N VAL A 109 -5.88 0.83 4.21
CA VAL A 109 -5.41 2.18 3.99
C VAL A 109 -6.58 3.13 3.79
N THR A 110 -6.35 4.39 4.12
CA THR A 110 -7.28 5.49 3.85
C THR A 110 -6.63 6.42 2.84
N ALA A 111 -7.23 6.57 1.66
CA ALA A 111 -6.74 7.50 0.66
C ALA A 111 -6.88 8.96 1.13
N LYS A 112 -5.90 9.79 0.77
CA LYS A 112 -5.87 11.22 1.10
C LYS A 112 -5.85 12.07 -0.17
N TYR A 113 -6.26 13.31 -0.04
CA TYR A 113 -6.18 14.32 -1.10
C TYR A 113 -4.76 14.89 -1.21
N ALA A 114 -4.45 15.50 -2.35
CA ALA A 114 -3.13 16.06 -2.66
C ALA A 114 -2.65 17.12 -1.65
N ASP A 115 -3.58 17.85 -1.03
CA ASP A 115 -3.28 18.84 0.01
C ASP A 115 -2.61 18.23 1.25
N SER A 116 -2.76 16.92 1.46
CA SER A 116 -2.13 16.17 2.53
C SER A 116 -0.63 15.96 2.31
N ALA A 117 -0.09 16.30 1.13
CA ALA A 117 1.34 16.25 0.85
C ALA A 117 2.16 17.08 1.85
N VAL A 118 1.61 18.15 2.41
CA VAL A 118 2.26 18.97 3.45
C VAL A 118 2.61 18.21 4.72
N LYS A 119 2.02 17.02 4.93
CA LYS A 119 2.30 16.11 6.06
C LYS A 119 3.43 15.13 5.79
N LEU A 120 3.87 15.02 4.53
CA LEU A 120 4.96 14.14 4.13
C LEU A 120 6.32 14.82 4.35
N PRO A 121 7.41 14.05 4.49
CA PRO A 121 8.77 14.57 4.40
C PRO A 121 8.98 15.35 3.10
N THR A 122 9.80 16.40 3.09
CA THR A 122 9.95 17.31 1.93
C THR A 122 10.30 16.60 0.62
N HIS A 123 11.14 15.56 0.68
CA HIS A 123 11.52 14.76 -0.50
C HIS A 123 10.36 13.90 -1.05
N LEU A 124 9.28 13.74 -0.28
CA LEU A 124 8.07 13.03 -0.69
C LEU A 124 6.95 13.96 -1.21
N GLN A 125 7.10 15.29 -1.14
CA GLN A 125 6.00 16.23 -1.42
C GLN A 125 5.82 16.58 -2.90
N ASP A 126 6.90 16.56 -3.68
CA ASP A 126 6.89 16.99 -5.08
C ASP A 126 6.60 15.81 -6.01
N ARG A 127 5.31 15.60 -6.30
CA ARG A 127 4.78 14.48 -7.10
C ARG A 127 3.55 14.90 -7.90
N VAL A 128 3.22 14.13 -8.92
CA VAL A 128 1.95 14.24 -9.64
C VAL A 128 0.90 13.45 -8.87
N TRP A 129 0.12 14.14 -8.05
CA TRP A 129 -0.87 13.49 -7.19
C TRP A 129 -2.11 13.04 -7.95
N ALA A 130 -2.47 11.76 -7.81
CA ALA A 130 -3.75 11.21 -8.19
C ALA A 130 -4.61 11.00 -6.93
N GLU A 131 -5.83 11.52 -6.98
CA GLU A 131 -6.79 11.48 -5.89
C GLU A 131 -8.17 11.07 -6.41
N TYR A 132 -9.09 10.77 -5.49
CA TYR A 132 -10.45 10.38 -5.89
C TYR A 132 -11.14 11.50 -6.68
N PRO A 133 -11.88 11.18 -7.77
CA PRO A 133 -12.23 9.84 -8.25
C PRO A 133 -11.19 9.15 -9.16
N GLU A 134 -10.14 9.87 -9.55
CA GLU A 134 -9.14 9.45 -10.54
C GLU A 134 -7.99 8.61 -9.94
N MET A 135 -8.22 7.88 -8.85
CA MET A 135 -7.17 7.04 -8.28
C MET A 135 -6.77 5.87 -9.21
N PRO A 136 -5.48 5.50 -9.27
CA PRO A 136 -5.03 4.26 -9.89
C PRO A 136 -5.80 3.05 -9.35
N GLY A 137 -6.08 2.07 -10.21
CA GLY A 137 -6.81 0.86 -9.82
C GLY A 137 -8.34 1.04 -9.71
N ARG A 138 -8.88 2.24 -9.95
CA ARG A 138 -10.33 2.52 -9.97
C ARG A 138 -10.90 2.88 -11.34
N ARG A 139 -10.04 3.06 -12.35
CA ARG A 139 -10.43 3.38 -13.73
C ARG A 139 -10.59 2.07 -14.53
N GLU A 140 -10.12 2.02 -15.77
CA GLU A 140 -10.23 0.83 -16.64
C GLU A 140 -9.34 -0.33 -16.18
N SER A 141 -8.37 -0.08 -15.30
CA SER A 141 -7.46 -1.08 -14.75
C SER A 141 -7.79 -1.31 -13.28
N GLU A 142 -8.18 -2.54 -12.92
CA GLU A 142 -8.38 -2.95 -11.51
C GLU A 142 -7.07 -3.31 -10.81
N VAL A 143 -6.00 -3.51 -11.58
CA VAL A 143 -4.69 -3.96 -11.14
C VAL A 143 -3.68 -2.86 -11.40
N LEU A 144 -2.89 -2.55 -10.37
CA LEU A 144 -1.75 -1.66 -10.44
C LEU A 144 -0.55 -2.44 -10.97
N GLY A 145 0.16 -1.86 -11.94
CA GLY A 145 1.48 -2.35 -12.36
C GLY A 145 2.53 -2.17 -11.25
N PRO A 146 3.82 -2.37 -11.56
CA PRO A 146 4.91 -2.13 -10.59
C PRO A 146 4.87 -0.73 -9.96
N PHE A 147 5.06 -0.67 -8.64
CA PHE A 147 5.12 0.58 -7.87
C PHE A 147 5.96 0.45 -6.60
N ASP A 148 6.40 1.60 -6.09
CA ASP A 148 7.00 1.69 -4.77
C ASP A 148 5.99 2.21 -3.75
N MET A 149 5.96 1.59 -2.57
CA MET A 149 5.24 2.10 -1.41
C MET A 149 6.24 2.63 -0.39
N HIS A 150 6.29 3.96 -0.24
CA HIS A 150 7.12 4.66 0.72
C HIS A 150 6.31 4.93 1.99
N ILE A 151 6.64 4.29 3.10
CA ILE A 151 5.97 4.43 4.39
C ILE A 151 6.83 5.28 5.31
N VAL A 152 6.28 6.38 5.82
CA VAL A 152 6.95 7.31 6.72
C VAL A 152 6.84 6.76 8.16
N LEU A 153 7.98 6.42 8.76
CA LEU A 153 8.05 5.75 10.07
C LEU A 153 8.13 6.69 11.27
N GLU A 154 8.39 7.99 11.06
CA GLU A 154 8.50 9.01 12.13
C GLU A 154 7.21 9.31 12.88
#